data_AF-A0A549TA75-F1
#
_entry.id   AF-A0A549TA75-F1
#
_cell.length_a   1.000
_cell.length_b   1.000
_cell.length_c   1.000
_cell.angle_alpha   90.00
_cell.angle_beta   90.00
_cell.angle_gamma   90.00
#
_symmetry.space_group_name_H-M   'P 1'
#
loop_
_entity.id
_entity.type
_entity.pdbx_description
1 polymer ?
#
loop_
_entity_poly.entity_id
_entity_poly.type
_entity_poly.pdbx_seq_one_letter_code
_entity_poly.pdbx_strand_id
1 'polypeptide(L)'
;MNHLTHEELEGRLNAHRELMIDFIAALLSGEERVQDFARRLTEEASFQDHQEDPGVLSEDDAGLAAATTAADEVRSILEAARARADALQNRHG
;
A
#
# COMPACT_ATOMS: atom_id res chain seq x y z
N MET A 1 -21.18 3.23 -9.48
CA MET A 1 -20.14 2.43 -8.80
C MET A 1 -19.32 1.79 -9.89
N ASN A 2 -18.04 2.15 -10.03
CA ASN A 2 -17.16 1.50 -10.99
C ASN A 2 -16.88 0.10 -10.46
N HIS A 3 -17.32 -0.93 -11.18
CA HIS A 3 -16.99 -2.31 -10.81
C HIS A 3 -15.54 -2.56 -11.19
N LEU A 4 -14.74 -3.01 -10.22
CA LEU A 4 -13.38 -3.46 -10.48
C LEU A 4 -13.44 -4.63 -11.46
N THR A 5 -12.48 -4.68 -12.39
CA THR A 5 -12.26 -5.85 -13.23
C THR A 5 -11.76 -7.01 -12.37
N HIS A 6 -11.79 -8.22 -12.94
CA HIS A 6 -11.29 -9.40 -12.23
C HIS A 6 -9.79 -9.28 -11.99
N GLU A 7 -9.06 -8.77 -12.99
CA GLU A 7 -7.62 -8.54 -12.98
C GLU A 7 -7.22 -7.50 -11.93
N GLU A 8 -7.99 -6.41 -11.80
CA GLU A 8 -7.79 -5.40 -10.75
C GLU A 8 -8.01 -6.00 -9.36
N LEU A 9 -9.05 -6.83 -9.19
CA LEU A 9 -9.32 -7.49 -7.91
C LEU A 9 -8.20 -8.47 -7.52
N GLU A 10 -7.72 -9.27 -8.47
CA GLU A 10 -6.59 -10.18 -8.26
C GLU A 10 -5.31 -9.42 -7.91
N GLY A 11 -5.03 -8.31 -8.62
CA GLY A 11 -3.90 -7.43 -8.32
C GLY A 11 -3.94 -6.88 -6.90
N ARG A 12 -5.10 -6.38 -6.44
CA ARG A 12 -5.29 -5.87 -5.07
C ARG A 12 -5.14 -6.96 -4.01
N LEU A 13 -5.70 -8.15 -4.26
CA LEU A 13 -5.57 -9.29 -3.35
C LEU A 13 -4.12 -9.76 -3.23
N ASN A 14 -3.40 -9.78 -4.35
CA ASN A 14 -1.99 -10.15 -4.35
C ASN A 14 -1.14 -9.11 -3.60
N ALA A 15 -1.40 -7.81 -3.80
CA ALA A 15 -0.72 -6.74 -3.07
C ALA A 15 -0.90 -6.87 -1.54
N HIS A 16 -2.12 -7.18 -1.08
CA HIS A 16 -2.36 -7.47 0.33
C HIS A 16 -1.60 -8.70 0.83
N ARG A 17 -1.55 -9.76 0.02
CA ARG A 17 -0.86 -10.99 0.37
C ARG A 17 0.63 -10.73 0.59
N GLU A 18 1.27 -10.04 -0.35
CA GLU A 18 2.69 -9.69 -0.25
C GLU A 18 2.96 -8.77 0.95
N LEU A 19 2.13 -7.74 1.15
CA LEU A 19 2.25 -6.84 2.30
C LEU A 19 2.13 -7.58 3.65
N MET A 20 1.21 -8.55 3.75
CA MET A 20 1.07 -9.38 4.95
C MET A 20 2.28 -10.30 5.16
N ILE A 21 2.82 -10.88 4.08
CA ILE A 21 4.02 -11.72 4.16
C ILE A 21 5.20 -10.90 4.68
N ASP A 22 5.43 -9.72 4.12
CA ASP A 22 6.52 -8.83 4.54
C ASP A 22 6.35 -8.37 5.99
N PHE A 23 5.12 -8.04 6.40
CA PHE A 23 4.83 -7.66 7.78
C PHE A 23 5.10 -8.81 8.76
N ILE A 24 4.62 -10.02 8.46
CA ILE A 24 4.86 -11.20 9.30
C ILE A 24 6.35 -11.53 9.33
N ALA A 25 7.06 -11.45 8.20
CA ALA A 25 8.50 -11.66 8.14
C ALA A 25 9.25 -10.65 9.01
N ALA A 26 8.84 -9.38 9.01
CA ALA A 26 9.40 -8.34 9.86
C ALA A 26 9.14 -8.64 11.35
N LEU A 27 7.91 -9.00 11.73
CA LEU A 27 7.56 -9.39 13.10
C LEU A 27 8.40 -10.56 13.63
N LEU A 28 8.64 -11.58 12.78
CA LEU A 28 9.45 -12.75 13.13
C LEU A 28 10.94 -12.43 13.22
N SER A 29 11.40 -11.35 12.60
CA SER A 29 12.81 -10.96 12.53
C SER A 29 13.24 -10.01 13.66
N GLY A 30 12.31 -9.54 14.49
CA GLY A 30 12.58 -8.67 15.64
C GLY A 30 12.24 -7.19 15.42
N GLU A 31 12.28 -6.42 16.49
CA GLU A 31 11.73 -5.05 16.55
C GLU A 31 12.38 -4.08 15.54
N GLU A 32 13.70 -4.15 15.35
CA GLU A 32 14.42 -3.33 14.37
C GLU A 32 13.85 -3.49 12.95
N ARG A 33 13.54 -4.74 12.56
CA ARG A 33 13.01 -5.06 11.24
C ARG A 33 11.57 -4.59 11.05
N VAL A 34 10.79 -4.53 12.13
CA VAL A 34 9.45 -3.94 12.13
C VAL A 34 9.51 -2.43 11.91
N GLN A 35 10.46 -1.75 12.56
CA GLN A 35 10.67 -0.32 12.37
C GLN A 35 11.14 0.00 10.94
N ASP A 36 12.06 -0.81 10.41
CA ASP A 36 12.52 -0.69 9.02
C ASP A 36 11.38 -0.90 8.01
N PHE A 37 10.53 -1.90 8.24
CA PHE A 37 9.36 -2.15 7.41
C PHE A 37 8.39 -0.95 7.43
N ALA A 38 8.08 -0.42 8.61
CA ALA A 38 7.22 0.76 8.76
C ALA A 38 7.80 2.01 8.07
N ARG A 39 9.12 2.21 8.15
CA ARG A 39 9.82 3.29 7.46
C ARG A 39 9.71 3.16 5.94
N ARG A 40 10.03 1.98 5.37
CA ARG A 40 9.96 1.72 3.93
C ARG A 40 8.58 1.96 3.36
N LEU A 41 7.54 1.51 4.07
CA LEU A 41 6.15 1.75 3.68
C LEU A 41 5.81 3.25 3.62
N THR A 42 6.30 4.04 4.57
CA THR A 42 6.10 5.49 4.59
C THR A 42 6.84 6.18 3.43
N GLU A 43 8.06 5.72 3.11
CA GLU A 43 8.87 6.24 2.01
C GLU A 43 8.23 5.92 0.63
N GLU A 44 7.75 4.69 0.44
CA GLU A 44 7.07 4.25 -0.80
C GLU A 44 5.76 5.03 -1.03
N ALA A 45 4.95 5.20 0.01
CA ALA A 45 3.73 6.01 -0.07
C ALA A 45 4.03 7.46 -0.45
N SER A 46 5.10 8.03 0.11
CA SER A 46 5.53 9.40 -0.18
C SER A 46 6.09 9.56 -1.60
N PHE A 47 6.82 8.57 -2.12
CA PHE A 47 7.41 8.62 -3.47
C PHE A 47 6.35 8.58 -4.58
N GLN A 48 5.22 7.92 -4.34
CA GLN A 48 4.15 7.87 -5.32
C GLN A 48 3.19 9.07 -5.27
N ASP A 49 3.03 9.74 -4.12
CA ASP A 49 2.29 11.02 -4.01
C ASP A 49 2.88 12.09 -4.95
N HIS A 50 4.20 12.06 -5.17
CA HIS A 50 4.90 12.96 -6.09
C HIS A 50 4.82 12.56 -7.58
N GLN A 51 4.18 11.44 -7.92
CA GLN A 51 4.04 10.93 -9.31
C GLN A 51 2.64 11.08 -9.90
N GLU A 52 1.71 11.75 -9.21
CA GLU A 52 0.38 12.08 -9.77
C GLU A 52 0.45 13.20 -10.83
N ASP A 53 1.20 13.02 -11.91
CA ASP A 53 1.07 13.83 -13.12
C ASP A 53 0.09 13.12 -14.08
N PRO A 54 -1.13 13.64 -14.29
CA PRO A 54 -2.19 12.95 -15.03
C PRO A 54 -1.91 13.07 -16.53
N GLY A 55 -1.06 12.18 -17.04
CA GLY A 55 -0.73 12.15 -18.46
C GLY A 55 -0.32 10.76 -18.91
N VAL A 56 -1.25 10.09 -19.59
CA VAL A 56 -1.04 8.86 -20.38
C VAL A 56 -1.16 7.54 -19.59
N LEU A 57 -2.40 7.16 -19.29
CA LEU A 57 -2.76 5.75 -19.26
C LEU A 57 -3.31 5.39 -20.64
N SER A 58 -2.49 4.76 -21.47
CA SER A 58 -2.95 4.07 -22.68
C SER A 58 -3.56 2.73 -22.25
N GLU A 59 -4.74 2.40 -22.77
CA GLU A 59 -5.59 1.27 -22.36
C GLU A 59 -4.99 -0.14 -22.62
N ASP A 60 -3.73 -0.26 -23.04
CA ASP A 60 -3.13 -1.51 -23.54
C ASP A 60 -2.02 -2.15 -22.67
N ASP A 61 -1.65 -1.56 -21.52
CA ASP A 61 -0.61 -2.12 -20.64
C ASP A 61 -1.20 -2.71 -19.34
N ALA A 62 -1.85 -3.87 -19.45
CA ALA A 62 -2.46 -4.59 -18.32
C ALA A 62 -1.47 -4.85 -17.15
N GLY A 63 -0.18 -5.04 -17.43
CA GLY A 63 0.85 -5.21 -16.41
C GLY A 63 1.19 -3.92 -15.64
N LEU A 64 1.12 -2.76 -16.31
CA LEU A 64 1.37 -1.46 -15.69
C LEU A 64 0.14 -1.00 -14.89
N ALA A 65 -1.07 -1.29 -15.39
CA ALA A 65 -2.32 -1.07 -14.66
C ALA A 65 -2.40 -1.89 -13.36
N ALA A 66 -1.93 -3.15 -13.38
CA ALA A 66 -1.89 -3.98 -12.18
C ALA A 66 -0.88 -3.48 -11.13
N ALA A 67 0.30 -3.02 -11.57
CA ALA A 67 1.34 -2.49 -10.68
C ALA A 67 0.93 -1.16 -10.02
N THR A 68 0.29 -0.27 -10.79
CA THR A 68 -0.27 0.99 -10.27
C THR A 68 -1.40 0.72 -9.26
N THR A 69 -2.32 -0.20 -9.59
CA THR A 69 -3.39 -0.65 -8.68
C THR A 69 -2.85 -1.21 -7.37
N ALA A 70 -1.79 -2.02 -7.41
CA ALA A 70 -1.18 -2.59 -6.20
C ALA A 70 -0.59 -1.52 -5.28
N ALA A 71 0.06 -0.51 -5.86
CA ALA A 71 0.72 0.54 -5.11
C ALA A 71 -0.30 1.52 -4.50
N ASP A 72 -1.38 1.83 -5.23
CA ASP A 72 -2.52 2.59 -4.71
C ASP A 72 -3.20 1.87 -3.53
N GLU A 73 -3.30 0.54 -3.60
CA GLU A 73 -3.86 -0.26 -2.50
C GLU A 73 -2.97 -0.18 -1.25
N VAL A 74 -1.66 -0.33 -1.41
CA VAL A 74 -0.71 -0.19 -0.29
C VAL A 74 -0.81 1.19 0.35
N ARG A 75 -0.92 2.27 -0.44
CA ARG A 75 -1.13 3.64 0.08
C ARG A 75 -2.40 3.74 0.93
N SER A 76 -3.53 3.28 0.39
CA SER A 76 -4.83 3.29 1.08
C SER A 76 -4.76 2.54 2.43
N ILE A 77 -4.08 1.39 2.46
CA ILE A 77 -3.87 0.63 3.70
C ILE A 77 -3.05 1.44 4.72
N LEU A 78 -2.00 2.13 4.28
CA LEU A 78 -1.14 2.92 5.15
C LEU A 78 -1.84 4.14 5.73
N GLU A 79 -2.62 4.85 4.91
CA GLU A 79 -3.44 5.97 5.38
C GLU A 79 -4.44 5.52 6.44
N ALA A 80 -5.11 4.39 6.20
CA ALA A 80 -6.04 3.81 7.16
C ALA A 80 -5.34 3.37 8.47
N ALA A 81 -4.14 2.79 8.36
CA ALA A 81 -3.33 2.40 9.52
C ALA A 81 -2.92 3.64 10.34
N ARG A 82 -2.46 4.71 9.67
CA ARG A 82 -2.06 5.96 10.32
C ARG A 82 -3.22 6.65 11.03
N ALA A 83 -4.37 6.76 10.35
CA ALA A 83 -5.58 7.32 10.95
C ALA A 83 -6.01 6.56 12.23
N ARG A 84 -5.87 5.22 12.24
CA ARG A 84 -6.13 4.40 13.44
C ARG A 84 -5.09 4.62 14.53
N ALA A 85 -3.81 4.72 14.19
CA ALA A 85 -2.73 4.96 15.15
C ALA A 85 -2.90 6.33 15.85
N ASP A 86 -3.16 7.39 15.07
CA ASP A 86 -3.40 8.74 15.60
C ASP A 86 -4.63 8.75 16.53
N ALA A 87 -5.70 8.06 16.13
CA ALA A 87 -6.90 7.92 16.96
C ALA A 87 -6.63 7.16 18.28
N LEU A 88 -5.73 6.17 18.28
CA LEU A 88 -5.34 5.47 19.52
C LEU A 88 -4.50 6.37 20.43
N GLN A 89 -3.55 7.14 19.86
CA GLN A 89 -2.71 8.07 20.63
C GLN A 89 -3.54 9.17 21.30
N ASN A 90 -4.51 9.74 20.57
CA ASN A 90 -5.38 10.82 21.08
C ASN A 90 -6.40 10.36 22.12
N ARG A 91 -6.57 9.04 22.34
CA ARG A 91 -7.47 8.50 23.38
C ARG A 91 -6.78 8.29 24.74
N HIS A 92 -5.47 8.43 24.78
CA HIS A 92 -4.64 8.20 25.98
C HIS A 92 -3.93 9.47 26.50
N GLY A 93 -4.13 10.63 25.86
CA GLY A 93 -3.70 11.95 26.34
C GLY A 93 -4.84 12.75 26.94
#